data_AF-S3CY75-F1
#
_entry.id   AF-S3CY75-F1
#
_cell.length_a   1.000
_cell.length_b   1.000
_cell.length_c   1.000
_cell.angle_alpha   90.00
_cell.angle_beta   90.00
_cell.angle_gamma   90.00
#
_symmetry.space_group_name_H-M   'P 1'
#
loop_
_entity.id
_entity.type
_entity.pdbx_description
1 polymer ?
#
loop_
_entity_poly.entity_id
_entity_poly.type
_entity_poly.pdbx_seq_one_letter_code
_entity_poly.pdbx_strand_id
1 'polypeptide(L)'
;MHILAPILLALTTSITAHPTHELLPRLKPYQLRGVQSPIFHLYLQALPSNKSVPVMGPEKTSEYFNIGSTIQSTNTSQYLNIGTNSRSFKPLSFGPTATTTAWALEGDTIITGTGSSYGRRAYSLPIFSILIPLRILEEGEVVKRV
;
A
#
# COMPACT_ATOMS: atom_id res chain seq x y z
N MET A 1 19.07 -80.72 -36.12
CA MET A 1 17.67 -81.12 -36.42
C MET A 1 16.89 -81.11 -35.11
N HIS A 2 15.78 -80.36 -35.06
CA HIS A 2 14.68 -80.39 -34.06
C HIS A 2 15.04 -79.97 -32.60
N ILE A 3 14.85 -78.70 -32.21
CA ILE A 3 13.61 -78.05 -31.69
C ILE A 3 13.10 -78.72 -30.39
N LEU A 4 13.02 -77.97 -29.27
CA LEU A 4 11.79 -77.58 -28.55
C LEU A 4 12.14 -76.91 -27.20
N ALA A 5 11.62 -75.70 -26.97
CA ALA A 5 11.61 -75.03 -25.66
C ALA A 5 10.21 -75.17 -25.02
N PRO A 6 10.07 -75.31 -23.69
CA PRO A 6 8.77 -75.15 -23.03
C PRO A 6 8.68 -73.76 -22.39
N ILE A 7 7.85 -72.94 -23.06
CA ILE A 7 6.94 -71.90 -22.60
C ILE A 7 6.87 -71.71 -21.06
N LEU A 8 7.26 -70.52 -20.59
CA LEU A 8 7.02 -70.04 -19.22
C LEU A 8 5.73 -69.20 -19.18
N LEU A 9 4.82 -69.58 -18.29
CA LEU A 9 3.52 -68.97 -18.02
C LEU A 9 3.67 -67.58 -17.37
N ALA A 10 3.18 -66.52 -18.01
CA ALA A 10 3.11 -65.18 -17.42
C ALA A 10 1.69 -64.90 -16.90
N LEU A 11 1.55 -64.78 -15.57
CA LEU A 11 0.32 -64.38 -14.90
C LEU A 11 0.20 -62.86 -14.94
N THR A 12 -0.88 -62.35 -15.54
CA THR A 12 -1.18 -60.91 -15.57
C THR A 12 -1.71 -60.45 -14.22
N THR A 13 -1.16 -59.35 -13.68
CA THR A 13 -1.79 -58.59 -12.60
C THR A 13 -2.15 -57.21 -13.12
N SER A 14 -3.45 -56.94 -13.19
CA SER A 14 -4.00 -55.63 -13.52
C SER A 14 -3.88 -54.73 -12.30
N ILE A 15 -3.01 -53.71 -12.34
CA ILE A 15 -2.99 -52.67 -11.32
C ILE A 15 -3.71 -51.45 -11.91
N THR A 16 -4.92 -51.20 -11.45
CA THR A 16 -5.66 -49.96 -11.71
C THR A 16 -5.04 -48.86 -10.86
N ALA A 17 -4.16 -48.05 -11.45
CA ALA A 17 -3.65 -46.85 -10.80
C ALA A 17 -4.61 -45.67 -11.03
N HIS A 18 -5.07 -45.10 -9.92
CA HIS A 18 -5.85 -43.86 -9.79
C HIS A 18 -5.32 -42.74 -10.71
N PRO A 19 -6.18 -41.85 -11.25
CA PRO A 19 -5.70 -40.63 -11.90
C PRO A 19 -4.91 -39.83 -10.86
N THR A 20 -3.60 -39.79 -11.07
CA THR A 20 -2.65 -39.00 -10.29
C THR A 20 -3.03 -37.54 -10.46
N HIS A 21 -3.23 -36.85 -9.33
CA HIS A 21 -3.46 -35.42 -9.19
C HIS A 21 -2.63 -34.62 -10.20
N GLU A 22 -3.27 -33.81 -11.05
CA GLU A 22 -2.53 -32.88 -11.90
C GLU A 22 -1.65 -31.99 -11.00
N LEU A 23 -0.34 -32.17 -11.11
CA LEU A 23 0.65 -31.29 -10.53
C LEU A 23 0.64 -29.99 -11.36
N LEU A 24 -0.29 -29.09 -11.06
CA LEU A 24 -0.03 -27.69 -11.37
C LEU A 24 1.26 -27.32 -10.61
N PRO A 25 2.29 -26.80 -11.28
CA PRO A 25 3.52 -26.45 -10.59
C PRO A 25 3.19 -25.47 -9.48
N ARG A 26 3.52 -25.84 -8.24
CA ARG A 26 3.39 -24.96 -7.07
C ARG A 26 4.10 -23.65 -7.40
N LEU A 27 3.37 -22.54 -7.40
CA LEU A 27 3.95 -21.21 -7.57
C LEU A 27 4.99 -21.01 -6.47
N LYS A 28 6.27 -21.08 -6.86
CA LYS A 28 7.38 -20.79 -5.97
C LYS A 28 7.31 -19.29 -5.63
N PRO A 29 7.36 -18.88 -4.36
CA PRO A 29 7.45 -17.47 -4.05
C PRO A 29 8.76 -16.93 -4.64
N TYR A 30 8.65 -15.93 -5.51
CA TYR A 30 9.80 -15.21 -6.07
C TYR A 30 10.04 -13.96 -5.24
N GLN A 31 11.31 -13.71 -4.92
CA GLN A 31 11.71 -12.43 -4.39
C GLN A 31 11.83 -11.44 -5.56
N LEU A 32 10.94 -10.46 -5.63
CA LEU A 32 11.11 -9.34 -6.56
C LEU A 32 12.17 -8.39 -5.98
N ARG A 33 13.37 -8.40 -6.56
CA ARG A 33 14.43 -7.42 -6.28
C ARG A 33 14.76 -6.68 -7.56
N GLY A 34 14.87 -5.35 -7.47
CA GLY A 34 15.64 -4.59 -8.44
C GLY A 34 17.12 -4.93 -8.23
N VAL A 35 17.73 -5.65 -9.16
CA VAL A 35 19.16 -6.04 -9.12
C VAL A 35 19.86 -5.43 -10.32
N GLN A 36 19.67 -4.14 -10.55
CA GLN A 36 20.47 -3.44 -11.55
C GLN A 36 21.16 -2.26 -10.89
N SER A 37 22.50 -2.36 -10.90
CA SER A 37 23.35 -1.29 -10.47
C SER A 37 23.33 -0.16 -11.51
N PRO A 38 23.36 1.11 -11.09
CA PRO A 38 23.33 1.54 -9.69
C PRO A 38 21.92 1.47 -9.08
N ILE A 39 21.82 0.92 -7.87
CA ILE A 39 20.65 1.12 -7.02
C ILE A 39 20.76 2.55 -6.50
N PHE A 40 19.89 3.44 -6.96
CA PHE A 40 19.85 4.80 -6.45
C PHE A 40 19.05 4.83 -5.15
N HIS A 41 19.77 4.97 -4.03
CA HIS A 41 19.16 5.36 -2.78
C HIS A 41 19.00 6.87 -2.83
N LEU A 42 17.77 7.33 -3.01
CA LEU A 42 17.46 8.75 -3.03
C LEU A 42 16.99 9.19 -1.65
N TYR A 43 17.59 10.26 -1.16
CA TYR A 43 17.35 10.80 0.18
C TYR A 43 16.73 12.19 0.05
N LEU A 44 15.70 12.44 0.87
CA LEU A 44 15.09 13.75 0.98
C LEU A 44 16.11 14.74 1.54
N GLN A 45 16.23 15.90 0.89
CA GLN A 45 17.12 16.98 1.28
C GLN A 45 16.58 18.32 0.77
N ALA A 46 17.07 19.43 1.32
CA ALA A 46 16.80 20.74 0.75
C ALA A 46 17.66 20.96 -0.50
N LEU A 47 17.09 21.61 -1.52
CA LEU A 47 17.83 21.95 -2.72
C LEU A 47 18.97 22.93 -2.38
N PRO A 48 20.24 22.65 -2.75
CA PRO A 48 21.37 23.49 -2.36
C PRO A 48 21.26 24.97 -2.80
N SER A 49 20.63 25.21 -3.96
CA SER A 49 20.40 26.56 -4.48
C SER A 49 19.18 27.26 -3.87
N ASN A 50 18.24 26.52 -3.28
CA ASN A 50 17.06 27.07 -2.61
C ASN A 50 16.58 26.12 -1.50
N LYS A 51 16.93 26.45 -0.26
CA LYS A 51 16.67 25.57 0.88
C LYS A 51 15.18 25.38 1.20
N SER A 52 14.28 26.15 0.59
CA SER A 52 12.83 26.00 0.78
C SER A 52 12.22 24.88 -0.10
N VAL A 53 12.97 24.35 -1.06
CA VAL A 53 12.50 23.35 -2.02
C VAL A 53 12.99 21.95 -1.61
N PRO A 54 12.08 21.02 -1.25
CA PRO A 54 12.44 19.64 -0.99
C PRO A 54 12.73 18.88 -2.28
N VAL A 55 13.84 18.13 -2.31
CA VAL A 55 14.24 17.30 -3.45
C VAL A 55 14.76 15.95 -2.99
N MET A 56 14.78 14.99 -3.91
CA MET A 56 15.39 13.67 -3.73
C MET A 56 16.78 13.68 -4.36
N GLY A 57 17.83 13.30 -3.61
CA GLY A 57 19.21 13.35 -4.08
C GLY A 57 20.12 12.29 -3.44
N PRO A 58 21.45 12.37 -3.65
CA PRO A 58 22.38 11.33 -3.21
C PRO A 58 22.56 11.31 -1.68
N GLU A 59 22.94 10.14 -1.16
CA GLU A 59 23.17 9.90 0.28
C GLU A 59 24.17 10.89 0.90
N LYS A 60 25.24 11.19 0.17
CA LYS A 60 26.32 12.06 0.64
C LYS A 60 25.83 13.45 1.06
N THR A 61 24.74 13.92 0.46
CA THR A 61 24.14 15.23 0.75
C THR A 61 22.78 15.09 1.44
N SER A 62 22.45 13.91 1.97
CA SER A 62 21.21 13.67 2.68
C SER A 62 21.05 14.59 3.88
N GLU A 63 19.80 14.94 4.18
CA GLU A 63 19.46 15.58 5.43
C GLU A 63 19.04 14.53 6.46
N TYR A 64 19.43 14.79 7.71
CA TYR A 64 18.86 14.08 8.85
C TYR A 64 17.67 14.88 9.38
N PHE A 65 16.70 14.17 9.94
CA PHE A 65 15.46 14.77 10.43
C PHE A 65 15.15 14.33 11.86
N ASN A 66 14.76 15.29 12.70
CA ASN A 66 14.05 15.02 13.93
C ASN A 66 12.58 14.80 13.59
N ILE A 67 12.07 13.59 13.83
CA ILE A 67 10.71 13.18 13.47
C ILE A 67 9.87 12.99 14.72
N GLY A 68 8.78 13.76 14.82
CA GLY A 68 7.75 13.67 15.85
C GLY A 68 6.41 14.10 15.28
N SER A 69 5.65 14.94 16.01
CA SER A 69 4.46 15.60 15.45
C SER A 69 4.80 16.54 14.29
N THR A 70 6.03 17.03 14.25
CA THR A 70 6.61 17.80 13.14
C THR A 70 7.86 17.09 12.63
N ILE A 71 8.26 17.39 11.40
CA ILE A 71 9.51 16.88 10.82
C ILE A 71 10.44 18.07 10.61
N GLN A 72 11.58 18.08 11.29
CA GLN A 72 12.55 19.18 11.23
C GLN A 72 13.90 18.69 10.75
N SER A 73 14.45 19.35 9.74
CA SER A 73 15.82 19.13 9.26
C SER A 73 16.83 19.49 10.35
N THR A 74 17.75 18.59 10.68
CA THR A 74 18.87 18.92 11.58
C THR A 74 19.91 19.79 10.90
N ASN A 75 19.96 19.76 9.56
CA ASN A 75 20.96 20.48 8.77
C ASN A 75 20.56 21.95 8.58
N THR A 76 19.27 22.22 8.36
CA THR A 76 18.77 23.58 8.08
C THR A 76 17.86 24.14 9.17
N SER A 77 17.48 23.34 10.18
CA SER A 77 16.45 23.68 11.18
C SER A 77 15.06 23.98 10.60
N GLN A 78 14.85 23.78 9.29
CA GLN A 78 13.57 24.00 8.65
C GLN A 78 12.62 22.82 8.83
N TYR A 79 11.33 23.12 8.82
CA TYR A 79 10.25 22.16 8.96
C TYR A 79 9.71 21.74 7.60
N LEU A 80 9.49 20.44 7.42
CA LEU A 80 8.77 19.89 6.27
C LEU A 80 7.27 20.14 6.45
N ASN A 81 6.69 20.90 5.52
CA ASN A 81 5.31 21.34 5.55
C ASN A 81 4.53 20.84 4.33
N ILE A 82 3.21 20.77 4.49
CA ILE A 82 2.27 20.44 3.42
C ILE A 82 1.59 21.74 2.97
N GLY A 83 1.78 22.11 1.71
CA GLY A 83 1.09 23.24 1.11
C GLY A 83 -0.31 22.88 0.60
N THR A 84 -1.05 23.90 0.20
CA THR A 84 -2.42 23.76 -0.31
C THR A 84 -2.45 23.92 -1.83
N ASN A 85 -3.14 23.02 -2.52
CA ASN A 85 -3.54 23.18 -3.92
C ASN A 85 -4.84 22.41 -4.19
N SER A 86 -5.46 22.66 -5.35
CA SER A 86 -6.68 21.96 -5.81
C SER A 86 -6.41 20.61 -6.49
N ARG A 87 -5.15 20.18 -6.60
CA ARG A 87 -4.77 18.95 -7.31
C ARG A 87 -4.83 17.73 -6.39
N SER A 88 -4.76 16.55 -7.00
CA SER A 88 -4.71 15.26 -6.29
C SER A 88 -3.46 15.08 -5.43
N PHE A 89 -2.37 15.77 -5.74
CA PHE A 89 -1.15 15.82 -4.94
C PHE A 89 -1.07 17.13 -4.16
N LYS A 90 -0.47 17.13 -2.97
CA LYS A 90 -0.18 18.34 -2.21
C LYS A 90 1.31 18.69 -2.33
N PRO A 91 1.67 19.96 -2.53
CA PRO A 91 3.07 20.35 -2.60
C PRO A 91 3.71 20.26 -1.21
N LEU A 92 4.99 19.89 -1.16
CA LEU A 92 5.79 19.95 0.05
C LEU A 92 6.72 21.15 0.00
N SER A 93 7.00 21.74 1.15
CA SER A 93 7.96 22.84 1.28
C SER A 93 8.74 22.74 2.58
N PHE A 94 9.95 23.30 2.58
CA PHE A 94 10.66 23.61 3.81
C PHE A 94 10.38 25.05 4.23
N GLY A 95 10.17 25.27 5.52
CA GLY A 95 9.95 26.61 6.08
C GLY A 95 10.49 26.77 7.50
N PRO A 96 10.69 28.00 7.97
CA PRO A 96 11.25 28.28 9.30
C PRO A 96 10.29 27.90 10.44
N THR A 97 9.01 27.69 10.15
CA THR A 97 7.97 27.33 11.11
C THR A 97 7.25 26.06 10.65
N ALA A 98 6.89 25.19 11.59
CA ALA A 98 5.98 24.09 11.33
C ALA A 98 4.56 24.64 11.11
N THR A 99 4.00 24.42 9.92
CA THR A 99 2.62 24.81 9.59
C THR A 99 1.65 23.63 9.65
N THR A 100 2.16 22.43 9.93
CA THR A 100 1.37 21.21 10.06
C THR A 100 1.96 20.30 11.14
N THR A 101 1.07 19.61 11.84
CA THR A 101 1.41 18.51 12.76
C THR A 101 0.78 17.19 12.29
N ALA A 102 0.40 17.12 11.02
CA ALA A 102 -0.34 15.99 10.45
C ALA A 102 0.53 14.75 10.20
N TRP A 103 1.83 14.83 10.42
CA TRP A 103 2.77 13.74 10.17
C TRP A 103 2.56 12.59 11.15
N ALA A 104 2.70 11.36 10.67
CA ALA A 104 2.74 10.15 11.47
C ALA A 104 3.70 9.13 10.84
N LEU A 105 4.04 8.10 11.61
CA LEU A 105 4.89 7.00 11.16
C LEU A 105 4.06 5.72 11.08
N GLU A 106 4.20 5.01 9.96
CA GLU A 106 3.74 3.64 9.77
C GLU A 106 4.96 2.78 9.45
N GLY A 107 5.54 2.18 10.51
CA GLY A 107 6.89 1.61 10.44
C GLY A 107 7.90 2.70 10.09
N ASP A 108 8.66 2.48 9.01
CA ASP A 108 9.65 3.44 8.48
C ASP A 108 9.06 4.40 7.44
N THR A 109 7.76 4.34 7.18
CA THR A 109 7.09 5.20 6.20
C THR A 109 6.49 6.42 6.88
N ILE A 110 6.84 7.61 6.40
CA ILE A 110 6.18 8.86 6.79
C ILE A 110 4.85 8.97 6.05
N ILE A 111 3.76 9.11 6.81
CA ILE A 111 2.41 9.28 6.30
C ILE A 111 1.74 10.50 6.91
N THR A 112 0.56 10.85 6.42
CA THR A 112 -0.36 11.74 7.13
C THR A 112 -1.23 10.91 8.08
N GLY A 113 -1.29 11.29 9.35
CA GLY A 113 -2.02 10.55 10.38
C GLY A 113 -3.53 10.54 10.12
N THR A 114 -4.19 9.43 10.45
CA THR A 114 -5.62 9.15 10.22
C THR A 114 -6.56 10.23 10.78
N GLY A 115 -6.19 10.91 11.86
CA GLY A 115 -6.97 12.01 12.45
C GLY A 115 -6.75 13.38 11.83
N SER A 116 -5.80 13.53 10.90
CA SER A 116 -5.50 14.82 10.28
C SER A 116 -6.44 15.13 9.11
N SER A 117 -6.53 16.41 8.74
CA SER A 117 -7.26 16.84 7.54
C SER A 117 -6.72 16.24 6.23
N TYR A 118 -5.50 15.70 6.26
CA TYR A 118 -4.83 15.02 5.14
C TYR A 118 -4.85 13.49 5.25
N GLY A 119 -5.33 12.96 6.38
CA GLY A 119 -5.34 11.53 6.67
C GLY A 119 -6.51 10.80 6.03
N ARG A 120 -6.46 9.46 6.05
CA ARG A 120 -7.63 8.64 5.73
C ARG A 120 -8.70 8.92 6.78
N ARG A 121 -9.91 9.29 6.36
CA ARG A 121 -11.03 9.44 7.29
C ARG A 121 -11.31 8.10 7.94
N ALA A 122 -11.13 8.01 9.26
CA ALA A 122 -11.72 6.93 10.02
C ALA A 122 -13.23 7.10 9.91
N TYR A 123 -13.90 6.22 9.17
CA TYR A 123 -15.35 6.10 9.27
C TYR A 123 -15.65 5.49 10.65
N SER A 124 -15.76 6.33 11.68
CA SER A 124 -16.44 5.89 12.90
C SER A 124 -17.90 5.79 12.52
N LEU A 125 -18.38 4.59 12.23
CA LEU A 125 -19.82 4.36 12.25
C LEU A 125 -20.27 4.75 13.67
N PRO A 126 -21.15 5.76 13.85
CA PRO A 126 -21.72 5.96 15.17
C PRO A 126 -22.44 4.66 15.54
N ILE A 127 -22.19 4.16 16.75
CA ILE A 127 -22.85 2.97 17.32
C ILE A 127 -24.37 3.18 17.52
N PHE A 128 -24.95 4.28 17.02
CA PHE A 128 -26.38 4.49 16.96
C PHE A 128 -26.92 4.30 15.54
N SER A 129 -27.43 3.08 15.34
CA SER A 129 -28.61 2.77 14.53
C SER A 129 -28.58 3.19 13.06
N ILE A 130 -28.33 2.21 12.22
CA ILE A 130 -29.05 2.09 10.94
C ILE A 130 -30.55 2.08 11.29
N LEU A 131 -31.18 3.24 11.20
CA LEU A 131 -32.60 3.33 10.90
C LEU A 131 -32.74 4.34 9.77
N ILE A 132 -32.41 3.88 8.57
CA ILE A 132 -33.05 4.41 7.38
C ILE A 132 -34.50 3.94 7.52
N PRO A 133 -35.50 4.82 7.75
CA PRO A 133 -36.86 4.39 7.55
C PRO A 133 -37.03 4.15 6.04
N LEU A 134 -37.04 2.87 5.65
CA LEU A 134 -37.52 2.45 4.35
C LEU A 134 -39.01 2.83 4.29
N ARG A 135 -39.30 4.05 3.84
CA ARG A 135 -40.67 4.48 3.57
C ARG A 135 -41.07 3.88 2.22
N ILE A 136 -41.76 2.74 2.27
CA ILE A 136 -42.62 2.31 1.18
C ILE A 136 -43.73 3.37 1.08
N LEU A 137 -43.82 4.06 -0.05
CA LEU A 137 -44.94 4.93 -0.37
C LEU A 137 -46.08 4.01 -0.83
N GLU A 138 -47.04 3.73 0.07
CA GLU A 138 -48.35 3.23 -0.34
C GLU A 138 -49.12 4.41 -0.92
N GLU A 139 -49.59 4.27 -2.16
CA GLU A 139 -50.37 5.28 -2.85
C GLU A 139 -51.77 5.42 -2.24
N GLY A 140 -52.22 6.67 -2.10
CA GLY A 140 -53.63 7.01 -2.10
C GLY A 140 -54.19 7.47 -0.75
N GLU A 141 -54.25 8.79 -0.54
CA GLU A 141 -55.47 9.39 -0.02
C GLU A 141 -55.63 10.86 -0.46
N VAL A 142 -56.88 11.19 -0.80
CA VAL A 142 -57.34 12.41 -1.45
C VAL A 142 -57.22 13.64 -0.55
N VAL A 143 -56.59 14.69 -1.07
CA VAL A 143 -56.55 16.03 -0.44
C VAL A 143 -57.97 16.59 -0.36
N LYS A 144 -58.55 16.66 0.84
CA LYS A 144 -59.67 17.57 1.11
C LYS A 144 -59.12 18.96 1.42
N ARG A 145 -59.41 19.88 0.50
CA ARG A 145 -59.23 21.33 0.71
C ARG A 145 -60.12 21.80 1.86
N VAL A 146 -59.54 22.59 2.76
CA VAL A 146 -60.25 23.59 3.57
C VAL A 146 -59.66 24.94 3.19
#